data_AF-A0A0C3DY00-F1
#
_entry.id   AF-A0A0C3DY00-F1
#
_cell.length_a   1.000
_cell.length_b   1.000
_cell.length_c   1.000
_cell.angle_alpha   90.00
_cell.angle_beta   90.00
_cell.angle_gamma   90.00
#
_symmetry.space_group_name_H-M   'P 1'
#
loop_
_entity.id
_entity.type
_entity.pdbx_description
1 polymer ?
#
loop_
_entity_poly.entity_id
_entity_poly.type
_entity_poly.pdbx_seq_one_letter_code
_entity_poly.pdbx_strand_id
1 'polypeptide(L)'
;KKRQADDLLTIFSEHLTVKFTHSDGHVEVVTGRWCNECRSDPEFLVKYGRQKVFHIGSNSSCCQHIRSHYTQYHECCAERKIPENHYAVLCQVEKARQGVKNTLERG
;
A
#
# COMPACT_ATOMS: atom_id res chain seq x y z
N LYS A 1 -19.02 0.04 -12.25
CA LYS A 1 -18.32 -0.14 -10.95
C LYS A 1 -16.82 -0.02 -11.21
N LYS A 2 -16.13 1.01 -10.68
CA LYS A 2 -14.65 1.01 -10.66
C LYS A 2 -14.24 -0.22 -9.86
N ARG A 3 -13.51 -1.15 -10.48
CA ARG A 3 -12.86 -2.26 -9.74
C ARG A 3 -12.02 -1.59 -8.66
N GLN A 4 -12.36 -1.82 -7.39
CA GLN A 4 -11.38 -1.56 -6.34
C GLN A 4 -10.15 -2.41 -6.71
N ALA A 5 -8.98 -1.81 -6.56
CA ALA A 5 -7.73 -2.52 -6.70
C ALA A 5 -7.63 -3.42 -5.46
N ASP A 6 -8.11 -4.67 -5.57
CA ASP A 6 -8.16 -5.65 -4.47
C ASP A 6 -6.76 -5.89 -3.87
N ASP A 7 -5.72 -5.69 -4.68
CA ASP A 7 -4.33 -5.72 -4.24
C ASP A 7 -4.03 -4.62 -3.20
N LEU A 8 -4.67 -3.45 -3.27
CA LEU A 8 -4.48 -2.43 -2.25
C LEU A 8 -5.00 -2.89 -0.88
N LEU A 9 -6.04 -3.74 -0.85
CA LEU A 9 -6.59 -4.27 0.40
C LEU A 9 -5.70 -5.36 1.03
N THR A 10 -4.52 -5.63 0.47
CA THR A 10 -3.52 -6.49 1.12
C THR A 10 -2.72 -5.72 2.17
N ILE A 11 -2.41 -4.45 1.91
CA ILE A 11 -1.64 -3.58 2.80
C ILE A 11 -2.49 -2.48 3.43
N PHE A 12 -3.45 -1.97 2.67
CA PHE A 12 -4.32 -0.89 3.11
C PHE A 12 -5.66 -1.40 3.65
N SER A 13 -6.25 -0.60 4.53
CA SER A 13 -7.66 -0.73 4.86
C SER A 13 -8.57 -0.40 3.67
N GLU A 14 -9.86 -0.69 3.86
CA GLU A 14 -10.91 -0.11 3.02
C GLU A 14 -10.87 1.42 3.03
N HIS A 15 -11.48 2.00 2.00
CA HIS A 15 -11.60 3.45 1.87
C HIS A 15 -12.64 3.94 2.88
N LEU A 16 -12.22 4.78 3.82
CA LEU A 16 -13.07 5.24 4.91
C LEU A 16 -12.82 6.71 5.23
N THR A 17 -13.82 7.33 5.86
CA THR A 17 -13.76 8.73 6.29
C THR A 17 -13.42 8.79 7.78
N VAL A 18 -12.39 9.55 8.13
CA VAL A 18 -11.92 9.74 9.51
C VAL A 18 -12.03 11.21 9.88
N LYS A 19 -12.42 11.45 11.13
CA LYS A 19 -12.38 12.75 11.77
C LYS A 19 -11.14 12.85 12.65
N PHE A 20 -10.18 13.69 12.28
CA PHE A 20 -9.05 14.07 13.13
C PHE A 20 -9.43 15.31 13.94
N THR A 21 -9.22 15.24 15.25
CA THR A 21 -9.41 16.39 16.15
C THR A 21 -8.03 16.80 16.67
N HIS A 22 -7.65 18.02 16.36
CA HIS A 22 -6.37 18.61 16.77
C HIS A 22 -6.51 19.27 18.14
N SER A 23 -5.39 19.45 18.83
CA SER A 23 -5.37 20.02 20.20
C SER A 23 -5.81 21.48 20.27
N ASP A 24 -5.75 22.21 19.16
CA ASP A 24 -6.26 23.57 19.02
C ASP A 24 -7.80 23.63 18.82
N GLY A 25 -8.46 22.47 18.79
CA GLY A 25 -9.90 22.35 18.55
C GLY A 25 -10.28 22.29 17.07
N HIS A 26 -9.30 22.40 16.16
CA HIS A 26 -9.55 22.20 14.73
C HIS A 26 -9.95 20.75 14.46
N VAL A 27 -10.97 20.60 13.61
CA VAL A 27 -11.50 19.30 13.20
C VAL A 27 -11.29 19.17 11.71
N GLU A 28 -10.52 18.16 11.32
CA GLU A 28 -10.32 17.80 9.92
C GLU A 28 -11.06 16.50 9.62
N VAL A 29 -11.88 16.49 8.57
CA VAL A 29 -12.58 15.29 8.10
C VAL A 29 -12.02 14.90 6.74
N VAL A 30 -11.37 13.75 6.67
CA VAL A 30 -10.66 13.30 5.47
C VAL A 30 -11.07 11.88 5.11
N THR A 31 -11.08 11.60 3.82
CA THR A 31 -11.43 10.27 3.28
C THR A 31 -10.20 9.66 2.65
N GLY A 32 -9.87 8.43 3.05
CA GLY A 32 -8.60 7.79 2.70
C GLY A 32 -8.49 6.37 3.22
N ARG A 33 -7.26 5.87 3.32
CA ARG A 33 -6.97 4.50 3.74
C ARG A 33 -5.87 4.46 4.79
N TRP A 34 -5.95 3.52 5.72
CA TRP A 34 -4.87 3.22 6.65
C TRP A 34 -3.88 2.26 6.01
N CYS A 35 -2.59 2.52 6.10
CA CYS A 35 -1.59 1.46 5.90
C CYS A 35 -1.56 0.60 7.16
N ASN A 36 -1.88 -0.69 7.07
CA ASN A 36 -1.92 -1.58 8.22
C ASN A 36 -0.52 -1.86 8.78
N GLU A 37 0.50 -1.89 7.92
CA GLU A 37 1.91 -2.07 8.32
C GLU A 37 2.38 -0.86 9.16
N CYS A 38 2.28 0.35 8.62
CA CYS A 38 2.70 1.56 9.37
C CYS A 38 1.86 1.81 10.62
N ARG A 39 0.58 1.41 10.60
CA ARG A 39 -0.31 1.55 11.77
C ARG A 39 0.04 0.57 12.89
N SER A 40 0.67 -0.54 12.55
CA SER A 40 1.10 -1.55 13.53
C SER A 40 2.48 -1.25 14.13
N ASP A 41 3.19 -0.25 13.59
CA ASP A 41 4.52 0.16 14.07
C ASP A 41 4.42 1.25 15.16
N PRO A 42 4.63 0.92 16.44
CA PRO A 42 4.46 1.87 17.53
C PRO A 42 5.52 2.98 17.52
N GLU A 43 6.75 2.70 17.07
CA GLU A 43 7.84 3.69 17.01
C GLU A 43 7.54 4.79 15.99
N PHE A 44 7.02 4.40 14.82
CA PHE A 44 6.57 5.32 13.78
C PHE A 44 5.39 6.17 14.26
N LEU A 45 4.42 5.55 14.95
CA LEU A 45 3.27 6.27 15.49
C LEU A 45 3.65 7.27 16.57
N VAL A 46 4.62 6.96 17.43
CA VAL A 46 5.14 7.90 18.44
C VAL A 46 5.85 9.07 17.76
N LYS A 47 6.66 8.80 16.73
CA LYS A 47 7.47 9.82 16.05
C LYS A 47 6.66 10.74 15.13
N TYR A 48 5.70 10.20 14.39
CA TYR A 48 5.01 10.93 13.31
C TYR A 48 3.51 11.12 13.56
N GLY A 49 2.94 10.41 14.52
CA GLY A 49 1.51 10.44 14.83
C GLY A 49 0.66 9.61 13.87
N ARG A 50 -0.58 9.33 14.31
CA ARG A 50 -1.53 8.50 13.55
C ARG A 50 -1.96 9.14 12.23
N GLN A 51 -2.11 10.47 12.15
CA GLN A 51 -2.54 11.12 10.92
C GLN A 51 -1.57 10.84 9.74
N LYS A 52 -0.27 10.66 10.02
CA LYS A 52 0.74 10.37 8.99
C LYS A 52 0.64 8.98 8.36
N VAL A 53 -0.01 8.02 9.02
CA VAL A 53 -0.24 6.67 8.45
C VAL A 53 -1.59 6.57 7.73
N PHE A 54 -2.33 7.67 7.63
CA PHE A 54 -3.56 7.79 6.86
C PHE A 54 -3.29 8.41 5.49
N HIS A 55 -3.57 7.66 4.44
CA HIS A 55 -3.33 8.07 3.06
C HIS A 55 -4.62 8.57 2.41
N ILE A 56 -4.68 9.88 2.15
CA ILE A 56 -5.82 10.59 1.51
C ILE A 56 -5.72 10.55 -0.03
N GLY A 57 -4.62 10.01 -0.57
CA GLY A 57 -4.28 10.08 -1.98
C GLY A 57 -4.97 9.04 -2.88
N SER A 58 -4.72 9.16 -4.19
CA SER A 58 -5.21 8.24 -5.21
C SER A 58 -4.55 6.86 -5.11
N ASN A 59 -5.10 5.87 -5.82
CA ASN A 59 -4.51 4.52 -5.91
C ASN A 59 -3.03 4.57 -6.33
N SER A 60 -2.63 5.46 -7.23
CA SER A 60 -1.24 5.60 -7.67
C SER A 60 -0.30 6.04 -6.54
N SER A 61 -0.77 6.90 -5.63
CA SER A 61 0.01 7.27 -4.44
C SER A 61 0.07 6.15 -3.41
N CYS A 62 -1.01 5.35 -3.29
CA CYS A 62 -1.03 4.16 -2.45
C CYS A 62 -0.06 3.08 -2.99
N CYS A 63 -0.05 2.82 -4.30
CA CYS A 63 0.90 1.91 -4.95
C CYS A 63 2.35 2.34 -4.73
N GLN A 64 2.65 3.64 -4.76
CA GLN A 64 3.99 4.13 -4.46
C GLN A 64 4.39 3.84 -3.01
N HIS A 65 3.47 4.00 -2.05
CA HIS A 65 3.74 3.66 -0.66
C HIS A 65 3.94 2.15 -0.45
N ILE A 66 3.16 1.31 -1.15
CA ILE A 66 3.30 -0.16 -1.11
C ILE A 66 4.71 -0.61 -1.47
N ARG A 67 5.44 0.13 -2.31
CA ARG A 67 6.83 -0.20 -2.63
C ARG A 67 7.74 -0.26 -1.40
N SER A 68 7.44 0.51 -0.35
CA SER A 68 8.14 0.45 0.94
C SER A 68 7.80 -0.80 1.75
N HIS A 69 6.68 -1.46 1.45
CA HIS A 69 6.19 -2.70 2.06
C HIS A 69 6.09 -3.83 1.03
N TYR A 70 6.97 -3.82 0.01
CA TYR A 70 6.84 -4.69 -1.14
C TYR A 70 6.87 -6.18 -0.77
N THR A 71 7.71 -6.56 0.19
CA THR A 71 7.82 -7.96 0.65
C THR A 71 6.49 -8.48 1.17
N GLN A 72 5.88 -7.80 2.15
CA GLN A 72 4.59 -8.19 2.71
C GLN A 72 3.47 -8.12 1.67
N TYR A 73 3.49 -7.10 0.80
CA TYR A 73 2.53 -6.97 -0.29
C TYR A 73 2.57 -8.17 -1.24
N HIS A 74 3.77 -8.56 -1.65
CA HIS A 74 4.01 -9.69 -2.53
C HIS A 74 3.50 -11.00 -1.91
N GLU A 75 3.82 -11.25 -0.64
CA GLU A 75 3.36 -12.43 0.10
C GLU A 75 1.84 -12.48 0.21
N CYS A 76 1.20 -11.38 0.60
CA CYS A 76 -0.27 -11.31 0.68
C CYS A 76 -0.95 -11.45 -0.67
N CYS A 77 -0.37 -10.91 -1.75
CA CYS A 77 -0.90 -11.09 -3.11
C CYS A 77 -0.80 -12.54 -3.56
N ALA A 78 0.33 -13.21 -3.28
CA ALA A 78 0.53 -14.63 -3.60
C ALA A 78 -0.44 -15.54 -2.83
N GLU A 79 -0.60 -15.32 -1.52
CA GLU A 79 -1.53 -16.08 -0.67
C GLU A 79 -2.98 -15.95 -1.17
N ARG A 80 -3.39 -14.71 -1.49
CA ARG A 80 -4.76 -14.39 -1.92
C ARG A 80 -4.99 -14.64 -3.41
N LYS A 81 -3.97 -15.07 -4.15
CA LYS A 81 -3.98 -15.29 -5.61
C LYS A 81 -4.47 -14.06 -6.38
N ILE A 82 -4.10 -12.87 -5.89
CA ILE A 82 -4.44 -11.59 -6.51
C ILE A 82 -3.27 -11.17 -7.42
N PRO A 83 -3.52 -10.74 -8.67
CA PRO A 83 -2.46 -10.21 -9.51
C PRO A 83 -1.89 -8.92 -8.91
N GLU A 84 -0.57 -8.89 -8.72
CA GLU A 84 0.11 -7.67 -8.28
C GLU A 84 -0.08 -6.54 -9.28
N ASN A 85 -0.19 -5.33 -8.76
CA ASN A 85 -0.32 -4.13 -9.57
C ASN A 85 1.05 -3.70 -10.07
N HIS A 86 1.21 -3.59 -11.39
CA HIS A 86 2.48 -3.19 -12.01
C HIS A 86 3.03 -1.83 -11.51
N TYR A 87 2.16 -0.92 -11.02
CA TYR A 87 2.63 0.33 -10.40
C TYR A 87 3.23 0.12 -9.00
N ALA A 88 2.87 -0.95 -8.30
CA ALA A 88 3.40 -1.32 -6.99
C ALA A 88 4.67 -2.18 -7.08
N VAL A 89 4.89 -2.88 -8.20
CA VAL A 89 6.10 -3.70 -8.38
C VAL A 89 7.32 -2.80 -8.60
N LEU A 90 8.40 -3.11 -7.88
CA LEU A 90 9.69 -2.45 -8.06
C LEU A 90 10.28 -2.82 -9.43
N CYS A 91 10.78 -1.83 -10.18
CA CYS A 91 11.39 -2.02 -11.50
C CYS A 91 12.53 -3.07 -11.50
N GLN A 92 13.24 -3.21 -10.38
CA GLN A 92 14.27 -4.25 -10.21
C GLN A 92 13.69 -5.67 -10.15
N VAL A 93 12.54 -5.83 -9.48
CA VAL A 93 11.83 -7.11 -9.38
C VAL A 93 11.18 -7.48 -10.71
N GLU A 94 10.61 -6.52 -11.42
CA GLU A 94 10.10 -6.68 -12.79
C GLU A 94 11.19 -7.20 -13.74
N LYS A 95 12.38 -6.57 -13.71
CA LYS A 95 13.53 -6.96 -14.54
C LYS A 95 14.06 -8.36 -14.20
N ALA A 96 14.13 -8.71 -12.91
CA ALA A 96 14.54 -10.05 -12.49
C ALA A 96 13.57 -11.13 -12.97
N ARG A 97 12.26 -10.89 -12.91
CA ARG A 97 11.22 -11.80 -13.41
C ARG A 97 11.29 -12.00 -14.92
N GLN A 98 11.54 -10.93 -15.69
CA GLN A 98 11.70 -11.01 -17.14
C GLN A 98 13.01 -11.69 -17.56
N GLY A 99 14.08 -11.55 -16.77
CA GLY A 99 15.34 -12.29 -17.01
C GLY A 99 15.14 -13.80 -16.93
N VAL A 100 14.47 -14.28 -15.88
CA VAL A 100 14.20 -15.73 -15.69
C VAL A 100 13.33 -16.31 -16.79
N LYS A 101 12.27 -15.60 -17.22
CA LYS A 101 11.42 -16.05 -18.34
C LYS A 101 12.21 -16.22 -19.65
N ASN A 102 13.04 -15.23 -20.01
CA ASN A 102 13.83 -15.30 -21.23
C ASN A 102 14.90 -16.40 -21.22
N THR A 103 15.39 -16.81 -20.04
CA THR A 103 16.34 -17.93 -19.92
C THR A 103 15.63 -19.29 -20.00
N LEU A 104 14.40 -19.40 -19.48
CA LEU A 104 13.63 -20.65 -19.52
C LEU A 104 13.10 -20.98 -20.93
N GLU A 105 12.80 -19.97 -21.75
CA GLU A 105 12.30 -20.17 -23.13
C GLU A 105 13.42 -20.42 -24.16
N ARG A 106 14.69 -20.38 -23.75
CA ARG A 106 15.88 -20.55 -24.62
C ARG A 106 16.75 -21.76 -24.29
N GLY A 107 16.31 -22.63 -23.38
CA GLY A 107 16.97 -23.91 -23.05
C GLY A 107 16.09 -25.08 -23.45
#